data_AF-A0A7X8FF51-F1
#
_entry.id   AF-A0A7X8FF51-F1
#
_cell.length_a   1.000
_cell.length_b   1.000
_cell.length_c   1.000
_cell.angle_alpha   90.00
_cell.angle_beta   90.00
_cell.angle_gamma   90.00
#
_symmetry.space_group_name_H-M   'P 1'
#
loop_
_entity.id
_entity.type
_entity.pdbx_description
1 polymer ?
#
loop_
_entity_poly.entity_id
_entity_poly.type
_entity_poly.pdbx_seq_one_letter_code
_entity_poly.pdbx_strand_id
1 'polypeptide(L)' 'MVTWFILGELIAISVAIYAASYGLWVAKQKNWLGAIGVWIIALMTLTTPLLVFYLHRSW' A
#
# COMPACT_ATOMS: atom_id res chain seq x y z
N MET A 1 -21.06 -1.63 6.75
CA MET A 1 -20.15 -1.55 5.57
C MET A 1 -18.99 -0.60 5.81
N VAL A 2 -19.23 0.67 6.15
CA VAL A 2 -18.16 1.68 6.35
C VAL A 2 -17.14 1.25 7.42
N THR A 3 -17.58 0.65 8.53
CA THR A 3 -16.70 0.19 9.62
C THR A 3 -15.70 -0.87 9.17
N TRP A 4 -16.12 -1.81 8.31
CA TRP A 4 -15.25 -2.87 7.77
C TRP A 4 -14.24 -2.31 6.76
N PHE A 5 -14.65 -1.31 5.97
CA PHE A 5 -13.76 -0.61 5.07
C PHE A 5 -12.65 0.14 5.84
N ILE A 6 -13.00 0.87 6.90
CA ILE A 6 -12.03 1.56 7.76
C ILE A 6 -11.02 0.57 8.37
N LEU A 7 -11.49 -0.58 8.86
CA LEU A 7 -10.61 -1.62 9.40
C LEU A 7 -9.65 -2.16 8.32
N GLY A 8 -10.16 -2.40 7.11
CA GLY A 8 -9.36 -2.83 5.96
C GLY A 8 -8.30 -1.79 5.57
N GLU A 9 -8.65 -0.51 5.57
CA GLU A 9 -7.72 0.60 5.29
C GLU A 9 -6.62 0.70 6.35
N LEU A 10 -6.93 0.51 7.65
CA LEU A 10 -5.91 0.50 8.70
C LEU A 10 -4.90 -0.64 8.51
N ILE A 11 -5.37 -1.80 8.05
CA ILE A 11 -4.50 -2.93 7.69
C ILE A 11 -3.65 -2.57 6.47
N ALA A 12 -4.25 -2.01 5.42
CA ALA A 12 -3.55 -1.58 4.21
C ALA A 12 -2.45 -0.56 4.51
N ILE A 13 -2.73 0.43 5.38
CA ILE A 13 -1.76 1.41 5.87
C ILE A 13 -0.60 0.72 6.58
N SER A 14 -0.90 -0.20 7.49
CA SER A 14 0.12 -0.95 8.25
C SER A 14 1.03 -1.75 7.32
N VAL A 15 0.45 -2.43 6.33
CA VAL A 15 1.18 -3.21 5.32
C VAL A 15 2.02 -2.29 4.43
N ALA A 16 1.48 -1.15 4.01
CA ALA A 16 2.21 -0.19 3.18
C ALA A 16 3.42 0.42 3.90
N ILE A 17 3.29 0.75 5.19
CA ILE A 17 4.41 1.24 6.01
C ILE A 17 5.50 0.16 6.13
N TYR A 18 5.10 -1.08 6.38
CA TYR A 18 6.04 -2.20 6.46
C TYR A 18 6.76 -2.43 5.11
N ALA A 19 6.01 -2.46 4.01
CA ALA A 19 6.56 -2.60 2.67
C ALA A 19 7.51 -1.44 2.32
N ALA A 20 7.14 -0.19 2.64
CA ALA A 20 8.00 0.97 2.42
C ALA A 20 9.32 0.88 3.20
N SER A 21 9.24 0.45 4.47
CA SER A 21 10.40 0.20 5.33
C SER A 21 11.28 -0.93 4.79
N TYR A 22 10.66 -1.99 4.26
CA TYR A 22 11.39 -3.07 3.59
C TYR A 22 12.10 -2.57 2.32
N GLY A 23 11.43 -1.73 1.51
CA GLY A 23 12.05 -1.11 0.34
C GLY A 23 13.29 -0.28 0.68
N LEU A 24 13.28 0.45 1.82
CA LEU A 24 14.47 1.14 2.33
C LEU A 24 15.60 0.17 2.68
N TRP A 25 15.28 -0.98 3.29
CA TRP A 25 16.28 -2.02 3.56
C TRP A 25 16.86 -2.61 2.27
N VAL A 26 16.01 -2.90 1.27
CA VAL A 26 16.43 -3.40 -0.05
C VAL A 26 17.34 -2.39 -0.77
N ALA A 27 17.03 -1.10 -0.68
CA ALA A 27 17.87 -0.03 -1.21
C ALA A 27 19.26 0.01 -0.55
N LYS A 28 19.33 -0.21 0.78
CA LYS A 28 20.61 -0.32 1.52
C LYS A 28 21.47 -1.49 1.04
N GLN A 29 20.85 -2.57 0.54
CA GLN A 29 21.56 -3.69 -0.11
C GLN A 29 21.99 -3.38 -1.55
N LYS A 30 21.90 -2.12 -1.99
CA LYS A 30 22.20 -1.63 -3.35
C LYS A 30 21.29 -2.23 -4.43
N ASN A 31 20.20 -2.89 -4.06
CA ASN A 31 19.21 -3.40 -4.99
C ASN A 31 18.13 -2.34 -5.26
N TRP A 32 18.46 -1.34 -6.08
CA TRP A 32 17.55 -0.22 -6.36
C TRP A 32 16.30 -0.63 -7.13
N LEU A 33 16.42 -1.54 -8.09
CA LEU A 33 15.27 -2.00 -8.87
C LEU A 33 14.24 -2.72 -7.98
N GLY A 34 14.73 -3.57 -7.07
CA GLY A 34 13.89 -4.24 -6.07
C GLY A 34 13.24 -3.24 -5.11
N ALA A 35 13.98 -2.24 -4.63
CA ALA A 35 13.44 -1.21 -3.76
C ALA A 35 12.32 -0.40 -4.42
N ILE A 36 12.52 0.02 -5.67
CA ILE A 36 11.50 0.73 -6.47
C ILE A 36 10.25 -0.14 -6.63
N GLY A 37 10.41 -1.42 -6.98
CA GLY A 37 9.28 -2.35 -7.10
C GLY A 37 8.48 -2.47 -5.81
N VAL A 38 9.16 -2.61 -4.67
CA VAL A 38 8.51 -2.68 -3.35
C VAL A 38 7.78 -1.37 -3.00
N TRP A 39 8.36 -0.21 -3.29
CA TRP A 39 7.69 1.07 -3.04
C TRP A 39 6.46 1.28 -3.93
N ILE A 40 6.50 0.84 -5.18
CA ILE A 40 5.31 0.85 -6.04
C ILE A 40 4.22 -0.03 -5.43
N ILE A 41 4.56 -1.24 -4.98
CA ILE A 41 3.60 -2.14 -4.32
C ILE A 41 3.02 -1.49 -3.05
N ALA A 42 3.85 -0.84 -2.23
CA ALA A 42 3.39 -0.13 -1.03
C ALA A 42 2.37 0.97 -1.38
N LEU A 43 2.64 1.77 -2.43
CA LEU A 43 1.71 2.79 -2.91
C LEU A 43 0.41 2.18 -3.43
N MET A 44 0.50 1.13 -4.26
CA MET A 44 -0.68 0.43 -4.78
C MET A 44 -1.54 -0.18 -3.67
N THR A 45 -0.92 -0.67 -2.60
CA THR A 45 -1.61 -1.23 -1.42
C THR A 45 -2.52 -0.20 -0.76
N LEU A 46 -2.13 1.08 -0.75
CA LEU A 46 -2.93 2.19 -0.24
C LEU A 46 -3.96 2.70 -1.25
N THR A 47 -3.57 2.88 -2.51
CA THR A 47 -4.42 3.56 -3.50
C THR A 47 -5.51 2.68 -4.09
N THR A 48 -5.29 1.38 -4.20
CA THR A 48 -6.26 0.44 -4.78
C THR A 48 -7.58 0.36 -3.98
N PRO A 49 -7.57 0.14 -2.65
CA PRO A 49 -8.82 0.03 -1.90
C PRO A 49 -9.59 1.36 -1.86
N LEU A 50 -8.90 2.51 -1.81
CA LEU A 50 -9.51 3.84 -1.96
C LEU A 50 -10.20 4.03 -3.32
N LEU A 51 -9.53 3.62 -4.40
CA LEU A 51 -10.09 3.68 -5.75
C LEU A 51 -11.33 2.80 -5.88
N VAL A 52 -11.27 1.57 -5.38
CA VAL A 52 -12.42 0.64 -5.41
C VAL A 52 -13.59 1.19 -4.61
N PHE A 53 -13.34 1.77 -3.43
CA PHE A 53 -14.38 2.40 -2.62
C PHE A 53 -15.02 3.60 -3.31
N TYR A 54 -14.20 4.47 -3.91
CA TYR A 54 -14.69 5.61 -4.68
C TYR A 54 -15.57 5.14 -5.85
N LEU A 55 -15.09 4.19 -6.64
CA LEU A 55 -15.86 3.63 -7.75
C LEU A 55 -17.16 3.02 -7.25
N HIS A 56 -17.15 2.15 -6.25
CA HIS A 56 -18.39 1.58 -5.70
C HIS A 56 -19.36 2.66 -5.20
N ARG A 57 -18.89 3.76 -4.62
CA ARG A 57 -19.74 4.85 -4.11
C ARG A 57 -20.43 5.63 -5.24
N SER A 58 -19.84 5.67 -6.44
CA SER A 58 -20.30 6.47 -7.59
C SER A 58 -21.31 5.77 -8.49
N TRP A 59 -21.55 4.47 -8.33
CA TRP A 59 -22.61 3.70 -9.01
C TRP A 59 -23.82 3.56 -8.10
#